data_AF-A0A526YI43-F1
#
_entry.id   AF-A0A526YI43-F1
#
_cell.length_a   1.000
_cell.length_b   1.000
_cell.length_c   1.000
_cell.angle_alpha   90.00
_cell.angle_beta   90.00
_cell.angle_gamma   90.00
#
_symmetry.space_group_name_H-M   'P 1'
#
loop_
_entity.id
_entity.type
_entity.pdbx_description
1 polymer ?
#
loop_
_entity_poly.entity_id
_entity_poly.type
_entity_poly.pdbx_seq_one_letter_code
_entity_poly.pdbx_strand_id
1 'polypeptide(L)'
;HAHHAFDIDKPGADSFRHRQAGATEVAIVSDRRWALMHELRGEDEPTLDVILSRLGTADIVLVEGYKREAHSKIETRRMEAKDRAPLSANDPHIVAIAADFAIADESLPVFDLDDTRSIADFIERATGLTR
;
A
#
# COMPACT_ATOMS: atom_id res chain seq x y z
N HIS A 1 1.38 -2.86 3.74
CA HIS A 1 2.02 -3.83 4.64
C HIS A 1 0.94 -4.75 5.12
N ALA A 2 0.80 -5.89 4.45
CA ALA A 2 -0.20 -6.88 4.81
C ALA A 2 0.07 -7.37 6.24
N HIS A 3 -0.99 -7.53 7.03
CA HIS A 3 -0.86 -8.15 8.34
C HIS A 3 -0.24 -9.55 8.18
N HIS A 4 0.80 -9.79 8.97
CA HIS A 4 1.74 -10.92 8.97
C HIS A 4 1.19 -12.22 8.34
N ALA A 5 1.86 -12.71 7.28
CA ALA A 5 1.61 -13.96 6.54
C ALA A 5 0.60 -13.91 5.38
N PHE A 6 0.55 -12.81 4.63
CA PHE A 6 -0.09 -12.85 3.31
C PHE A 6 0.73 -13.72 2.35
N ASP A 7 0.10 -14.74 1.76
CA ASP A 7 0.67 -15.58 0.71
C ASP A 7 -0.26 -15.49 -0.52
N ILE A 8 0.34 -15.28 -1.69
CA ILE A 8 -0.37 -15.22 -2.98
C ILE A 8 -0.51 -16.59 -3.63
N ASP A 9 0.25 -17.55 -3.16
CA ASP A 9 0.33 -18.91 -3.68
C ASP A 9 -0.60 -19.85 -2.91
N LYS A 10 -0.80 -21.07 -3.44
CA LYS A 10 -1.69 -22.06 -2.83
C LYS A 10 -0.92 -23.27 -2.31
N PRO A 11 -1.20 -23.74 -1.08
CA PRO A 11 -0.69 -25.03 -0.61
C PRO A 11 -0.97 -26.15 -1.62
N GLY A 12 0.07 -26.92 -1.96
CA GLY A 12 0.01 -28.02 -2.92
C GLY A 12 0.58 -27.71 -4.31
N ALA A 13 0.66 -26.43 -4.69
CA ALA A 13 1.34 -26.01 -5.94
C ALA A 13 2.85 -26.35 -5.89
N ASP A 14 3.46 -26.57 -7.06
CA ASP A 14 4.91 -26.79 -7.15
C ASP A 14 5.68 -25.56 -6.65
N SER A 15 5.24 -24.35 -7.00
CA SER A 15 5.82 -23.09 -6.51
C SER A 15 5.83 -22.99 -4.98
N PHE A 16 4.73 -23.40 -4.34
CA PHE A 16 4.63 -23.43 -2.88
C PHE A 16 5.64 -24.42 -2.29
N ARG A 17 5.75 -25.62 -2.87
CA ARG A 17 6.72 -26.64 -2.44
C ARG A 17 8.16 -26.17 -2.62
N HIS A 18 8.48 -25.48 -3.71
CA HIS A 18 9.82 -24.93 -3.94
C HIS A 18 10.21 -23.85 -2.93
N ARG A 19 9.29 -22.94 -2.59
CA ARG A 19 9.52 -21.95 -1.53
C ARG A 19 9.70 -22.63 -0.18
N GLN A 20 8.84 -23.57 0.20
CA GLN A 20 8.99 -24.32 1.45
C GLN A 20 10.32 -25.09 1.52
N ALA A 21 10.81 -25.59 0.38
CA ALA A 21 12.07 -26.32 0.29
C ALA A 21 13.32 -25.44 0.38
N GLY A 22 13.20 -24.11 0.33
CA GLY A 22 14.33 -23.19 0.52
C GLY A 22 14.60 -22.23 -0.63
N ALA A 23 13.83 -22.25 -1.73
CA ALA A 23 14.03 -21.27 -2.80
C ALA A 23 13.80 -19.84 -2.29
N THR A 24 14.77 -18.95 -2.48
CA THR A 24 14.64 -17.52 -2.14
C THR A 24 13.70 -16.81 -3.10
N GLU A 25 13.85 -17.08 -4.40
CA GLU A 25 12.96 -16.56 -5.43
C GLU A 25 12.26 -17.68 -6.18
N VAL A 26 10.96 -17.50 -6.43
CA VAL A 26 10.13 -18.39 -7.25
C VAL A 26 9.26 -17.56 -8.17
N ALA A 27 9.35 -17.83 -9.47
CA ALA A 27 8.52 -17.20 -10.48
C ALA A 27 7.44 -18.18 -10.98
N ILE A 28 6.20 -17.68 -11.11
CA ILE A 28 5.09 -18.37 -11.77
C ILE A 28 4.78 -17.60 -13.04
N VAL A 29 4.88 -18.23 -14.21
CA VAL A 29 4.75 -17.57 -15.52
C VAL A 29 3.62 -18.21 -16.32
N SER A 30 2.80 -17.38 -16.95
CA SER A 30 1.76 -17.77 -17.92
C SER A 30 1.78 -16.85 -19.13
N ASP A 31 0.99 -17.17 -20.14
CA ASP A 31 0.77 -16.33 -21.33
C ASP A 31 0.11 -14.97 -21.02
N ARG A 32 -0.58 -14.86 -19.87
CA ARG A 32 -1.31 -13.64 -19.49
C ARG A 32 -0.58 -12.76 -18.49
N ARG A 33 0.24 -13.36 -17.62
CA ARG A 33 0.94 -12.68 -16.51
C ARG A 33 1.97 -13.58 -15.87
N TRP A 34 2.82 -12.97 -15.07
CA TRP A 34 3.73 -13.65 -14.17
C TRP A 34 3.67 -13.05 -12.77
N ALA A 35 4.14 -13.81 -11.78
CA ALA A 35 4.34 -13.38 -10.40
C ALA A 35 5.73 -13.84 -9.94
N LEU A 36 6.42 -12.99 -9.18
CA LEU A 36 7.71 -13.30 -8.56
C LEU A 36 7.55 -13.14 -7.05
N MET A 37 7.81 -14.20 -6.30
CA MET A 37 7.88 -14.15 -4.84
C MET A 37 9.34 -14.15 -4.41
N HIS A 38 9.69 -13.24 -3.49
CA HIS A 38 10.97 -13.20 -2.79
C HIS A 38 10.72 -13.51 -1.31
N GLU A 39 11.28 -14.61 -0.82
CA GLU A 39 11.25 -15.01 0.59
C GLU A 39 12.37 -14.28 1.34
N LEU A 40 12.04 -13.47 2.34
CA LEU A 40 13.05 -12.69 3.09
C LEU A 40 14.07 -13.59 3.80
N ARG A 41 13.66 -14.75 4.34
CA ARG A 41 14.55 -15.73 5.00
C ARG A 41 15.53 -15.12 6.03
N GLY A 42 15.07 -14.14 6.79
CA GLY A 42 15.88 -13.44 7.80
C GLY A 42 16.47 -12.11 7.31
N GLU A 43 16.26 -11.75 6.04
CA GLU A 43 16.40 -10.37 5.57
C GLU A 43 15.35 -9.46 6.20
N ASP A 44 15.68 -8.18 6.33
CA ASP A 44 14.74 -7.15 6.75
C ASP A 44 13.66 -6.90 5.69
N GLU A 45 12.51 -6.37 6.10
CA GLU A 45 11.47 -5.92 5.15
C GLU A 45 12.05 -4.83 4.23
N PRO A 46 11.90 -4.96 2.90
CA PRO A 46 12.46 -3.99 1.96
C PRO A 46 11.81 -2.61 2.13
N THR A 47 12.63 -1.57 2.03
CA THR A 47 12.15 -0.19 1.98
C THR A 47 11.24 0.01 0.77
N LEU A 48 10.43 1.07 0.81
CA LEU A 48 9.54 1.38 -0.32
C LEU A 48 10.34 1.58 -1.62
N ASP A 49 11.49 2.26 -1.56
CA ASP A 49 12.36 2.51 -2.73
C ASP A 49 12.84 1.21 -3.41
N VAL A 50 13.16 0.18 -2.61
CA VAL A 50 13.57 -1.14 -3.13
C VAL A 50 12.41 -1.83 -3.85
N ILE A 51 11.17 -1.65 -3.39
CA ILE A 51 10.00 -2.18 -4.08
C ILE A 51 9.69 -1.38 -5.33
N LEU A 52 9.74 -0.05 -5.27
CA LEU A 52 9.50 0.83 -6.41
C LEU A 52 10.49 0.56 -7.55
N SER A 53 11.75 0.26 -7.25
CA SER A 53 12.75 -0.06 -8.28
C SER A 53 12.48 -1.38 -9.02
N ARG A 54 11.56 -2.22 -8.52
CA ARG A 54 11.14 -3.48 -9.17
C ARG A 54 9.90 -3.32 -10.05
N LEU A 55 9.19 -2.19 -9.93
CA LEU A 55 8.01 -1.91 -10.74
C LEU A 55 8.41 -1.46 -12.14
N GLY A 56 7.58 -1.81 -13.13
CA GLY A 56 7.68 -1.22 -14.46
C GLY A 56 7.26 0.26 -14.47
N THR A 57 7.38 0.90 -15.63
CA THR A 57 6.90 2.27 -15.82
C THR A 57 5.40 2.36 -15.52
N ALA A 58 5.03 3.32 -14.69
CA ALA A 58 3.65 3.63 -14.33
C ALA A 58 3.50 5.14 -14.14
N ASP A 59 2.32 5.68 -14.46
CA ASP A 59 1.99 7.09 -14.21
C ASP A 59 1.73 7.35 -12.71
N ILE A 60 1.23 6.33 -11.99
CA ILE A 60 0.97 6.37 -10.55
C ILE A 60 1.21 5.02 -9.89
N VAL A 61 1.73 5.05 -8.66
CA VAL A 61 1.81 3.89 -7.76
C VAL A 61 0.98 4.18 -6.51
N LEU A 62 -0.02 3.33 -6.25
CA LEU A 62 -0.81 3.39 -5.02
C LEU A 62 -0.19 2.44 -3.98
N VAL A 63 0.12 2.98 -2.81
CA VAL A 63 0.79 2.24 -1.73
C VAL A 63 -0.18 2.05 -0.57
N GLU A 64 -0.44 0.81 -0.20
CA GLU A 64 -1.12 0.47 1.06
C GLU A 64 -0.08 0.02 2.10
N GLY A 65 0.07 0.79 3.18
CA GLY A 65 1.05 0.54 4.24
C GLY A 65 2.26 1.47 4.15
N TYR A 66 3.47 0.98 4.46
CA TYR A 66 4.68 1.81 4.52
C TYR A 66 4.47 3.10 5.35
N LYS A 67 3.73 3.00 6.47
CA LYS A 67 3.22 4.17 7.21
C LYS A 67 4.31 5.15 7.65
N ARG A 68 5.55 4.67 7.82
CA ARG A 68 6.71 5.44 8.27
C ARG A 68 7.54 6.03 7.14
N GLU A 69 7.24 5.67 5.89
CA GLU A 69 7.99 6.16 4.73
C GLU A 69 7.54 7.56 4.32
N ALA A 70 8.49 8.32 3.78
CA ALA A 70 8.35 9.74 3.43
C ALA A 70 7.66 9.98 2.06
N HIS A 71 6.55 9.29 1.79
CA HIS A 71 5.70 9.51 0.61
C HIS A 71 4.38 10.20 1.00
N SER A 72 3.76 10.90 0.05
CA SER A 72 2.44 11.51 0.22
C SER A 72 1.38 10.45 0.53
N LYS A 73 0.60 10.67 1.59
CA LYS A 73 -0.37 9.71 2.13
C LYS A 73 -1.74 10.35 2.31
N ILE A 74 -2.78 9.53 2.15
CA ILE A 74 -4.12 9.84 2.63
C ILE A 74 -4.36 9.00 3.88
N GLU A 75 -4.63 9.64 5.01
CA GLU A 75 -4.92 8.94 6.26
C GLU A 75 -6.37 8.46 6.27
N THR A 76 -6.58 7.14 6.35
CA THR A 76 -7.93 6.57 6.52
C THR A 76 -8.27 6.46 8.00
N ARG A 77 -9.35 7.12 8.45
CA ARG A 77 -9.84 7.07 9.83
C ARG A 77 -11.18 6.36 9.89
N ARG A 78 -11.25 5.25 10.62
CA ARG A 78 -12.49 4.49 10.82
C ARG A 78 -12.94 4.53 12.27
N MET A 79 -14.24 4.62 12.51
CA MET A 79 -14.80 4.62 13.86
C MET A 79 -14.49 3.32 14.59
N GLU A 80 -14.45 2.20 13.87
CA GLU A 80 -14.12 0.86 14.37
C GLU A 80 -12.61 0.61 14.57
N ALA A 81 -11.74 1.56 14.21
CA ALA A 81 -10.31 1.39 14.36
C ALA A 81 -9.92 1.25 15.84
N LYS A 82 -9.02 0.30 16.12
CA LYS A 82 -8.49 0.06 17.48
C LYS A 82 -7.77 1.28 18.06
N ASP A 83 -7.10 2.03 17.18
CA ASP A 83 -6.44 3.29 17.50
C ASP A 83 -6.98 4.36 16.55
N ARG A 84 -7.37 5.49 17.13
CA ARG A 84 -7.93 6.66 16.43
C ARG A 84 -7.10 7.92 16.66
N ALA A 85 -5.90 7.79 17.22
CA ALA A 85 -4.97 8.90 17.32
C ALA A 85 -4.66 9.45 15.91
N PRO A 86 -4.86 10.75 15.67
CA PRO A 86 -4.56 11.38 14.39
C PRO A 86 -3.09 11.17 14.01
N LEU A 87 -2.84 10.52 12.87
CA LEU A 87 -1.48 10.39 12.34
C LEU A 87 -1.00 11.71 11.74
N SER A 88 -1.92 12.48 11.13
CA SER A 88 -1.65 13.79 10.50
C SER A 88 -0.94 14.78 11.41
N ALA A 89 -1.16 14.69 12.73
CA ALA A 89 -0.54 15.58 13.70
C ALA A 89 0.99 15.43 13.77
N ASN A 90 1.51 14.26 13.43
CA ASN A 90 2.94 13.92 13.58
C ASN A 90 3.61 13.49 12.27
N ASP A 91 2.87 13.38 11.17
CA ASP A 91 3.39 12.99 9.87
C ASP A 91 3.07 14.07 8.82
N PRO A 92 4.07 14.89 8.43
CA PRO A 92 3.88 15.98 7.47
C PRO A 92 3.61 15.48 6.05
N HIS A 93 3.76 14.18 5.78
CA HIS A 93 3.48 13.61 4.48
C HIS A 93 2.02 13.18 4.33
N ILE A 94 1.20 13.27 5.38
CA ILE A 94 -0.25 13.10 5.26
C ILE A 94 -0.83 14.38 4.65
N VAL A 95 -1.38 14.26 3.45
CA VAL A 95 -1.85 15.41 2.64
C VAL A 95 -3.37 15.52 2.59
N ALA A 96 -4.09 14.49 3.05
CA ALA A 96 -5.54 14.48 3.18
C ALA A 96 -5.98 13.37 4.15
N ILE A 97 -7.23 13.45 4.59
CA ILE A 97 -7.88 12.45 5.44
C ILE A 97 -9.14 11.93 4.75
N ALA A 98 -9.39 10.63 4.84
CA ALA A 98 -10.65 10.01 4.46
C ALA A 98 -11.25 9.34 5.71
N ALA A 99 -12.47 9.71 6.10
CA ALA A 99 -13.08 9.22 7.35
C ALA A 99 -14.54 8.78 7.19
N ASP A 100 -14.98 7.82 8.01
CA ASP A 100 -16.40 7.40 8.13
C ASP A 100 -17.15 8.15 9.25
N PHE A 101 -16.56 9.23 9.75
CA PHE A 101 -17.14 10.10 10.77
C PHE A 101 -16.70 11.55 10.57
N ALA A 102 -17.50 12.48 11.09
CA ALA A 102 -17.20 13.90 11.02
C ALA A 102 -15.93 14.24 11.82
N ILE A 103 -15.02 14.99 11.19
CA ILE A 103 -13.79 15.51 11.81
C ILE A 103 -13.94 17.02 11.91
N ALA A 104 -13.78 17.55 13.13
CA ALA A 104 -13.74 18.98 13.38
C ALA A 104 -12.28 19.46 13.46
N ASP A 105 -12.08 20.76 13.19
CA ASP A 105 -10.82 21.47 13.45
C ASP A 105 -9.59 20.90 12.72
N GLU A 106 -9.78 20.34 11.52
CA GLU A 106 -8.70 19.82 10.69
C GLU A 106 -8.35 20.80 9.55
N SER A 107 -7.04 20.94 9.30
CA SER A 107 -6.51 21.86 8.29
C SER A 107 -6.32 21.20 6.92
N LEU A 108 -6.22 19.87 6.91
CA LEU A 108 -6.12 19.07 5.70
C LEU A 108 -7.50 18.86 5.06
N PRO A 109 -7.56 18.62 3.72
CA PRO A 109 -8.78 18.15 3.07
C PRO A 109 -9.30 16.88 3.74
N VAL A 110 -10.58 16.88 4.11
CA VAL A 110 -11.28 15.73 4.69
C VAL A 110 -12.35 15.25 3.71
N PHE A 111 -12.32 13.96 3.40
CA PHE A 111 -13.28 13.28 2.55
C PHE A 111 -14.07 12.24 3.34
N ASP A 112 -15.30 11.97 2.90
CA ASP A 112 -15.98 10.75 3.28
C ASP A 112 -15.25 9.54 2.67
N LEU A 113 -15.12 8.44 3.40
CA LEU A 113 -14.40 7.24 2.94
C LEU A 113 -14.97 6.66 1.64
N ASP A 114 -16.28 6.78 1.42
CA ASP A 114 -16.97 6.25 0.25
C ASP A 114 -17.07 7.29 -0.89
N ASP A 115 -16.62 8.54 -0.68
CA ASP A 115 -16.50 9.55 -1.73
C ASP A 115 -15.24 9.34 -2.60
N THR A 116 -15.21 8.16 -3.22
CA THR A 116 -14.14 7.70 -4.11
C THR A 116 -13.89 8.65 -5.27
N ARG A 117 -14.91 9.38 -5.74
CA ARG A 117 -14.77 10.37 -6.82
C ARG A 117 -13.94 11.57 -6.36
N SER A 118 -14.31 12.20 -5.25
CA SER A 118 -13.58 13.36 -4.75
C SER A 118 -12.14 13.01 -4.36
N ILE A 119 -11.94 11.80 -3.81
CA ILE A 119 -10.61 11.26 -3.49
C ILE A 119 -9.78 11.07 -4.78
N ALA A 120 -10.35 10.46 -5.82
CA ALA A 120 -9.65 10.28 -7.10
C ALA A 120 -9.30 11.62 -7.75
N ASP A 121 -10.24 12.57 -7.79
CA ASP A 121 -10.01 13.90 -8.33
C ASP A 121 -8.92 14.66 -7.53
N PHE A 122 -8.84 14.45 -6.20
CA PHE A 122 -7.75 14.97 -5.38
C PHE A 122 -6.40 14.34 -5.75
N ILE A 123 -6.34 13.02 -5.89
CA ILE A 123 -5.12 12.30 -6.28
C ILE A 123 -4.63 12.76 -7.64
N GLU A 124 -5.51 12.88 -8.65
CA GLU A 124 -5.16 13.37 -9.98
C GLU A 124 -4.50 14.76 -9.90
N ARG A 125 -5.11 15.71 -9.18
CA ARG A 125 -4.56 17.06 -9.00
C ARG A 125 -3.24 17.06 -8.24
N ALA A 126 -3.13 16.28 -7.16
CA ALA A 126 -1.95 16.25 -6.30
C ALA A 126 -0.73 15.63 -7.00
N THR A 127 -0.96 14.68 -7.91
CA THR A 127 0.09 13.98 -8.67
C THR A 127 0.36 14.62 -10.04
N GLY A 128 -0.50 15.53 -10.50
CA GLY A 128 -0.40 16.11 -11.83
C GLY A 128 -0.79 15.14 -12.96
N LEU A 129 -1.49 14.05 -12.64
CA LEU A 129 -2.04 13.15 -13.65
C LEU A 129 -3.06 13.89 -14.50
N THR A 130 -2.86 13.84 -15.81
CA THR A 130 -3.80 14.37 -16.79
C THR A 130 -4.58 13.21 -17.39
N ARG A 131 -5.89 13.39 -17.55
CA ARG A 131 -6.77 12.43 -18.21
C ARG A 131 -6.56 12.41 -19.72
#